data_AF-A0A382SWB5-F1
#
_entry.id   AF-A0A382SWB5-F1
#
_cell.length_a   1.000
_cell.length_b   1.000
_cell.length_c   1.000
_cell.angle_alpha   90.00
_cell.angle_beta   90.00
_cell.angle_gamma   90.00
#
_symmetry.space_group_name_H-M   'P 1'
#
loop_
_entity.id
_entity.type
_entity.pdbx_description
1 polymer ?
#
loop_
_entity_poly.entity_id
_entity_poly.type
_entity_poly.pdbx_seq_one_letter_code
_entity_poly.pdbx_strand_id
1 'polypeptide(L)' 'METFIKKKFPNKVDFIENTWIKLNDENRIAASIWLPINNNKKFSTILEYIPYRKRDATAIRDSTMHPYFAGHGYAC' A
#
# COMPACT_ATOMS: atom_id res chain seq x y z
N MET A 1 -0.47 -20.32 25.37
CA MET A 1 -0.18 -19.01 24.75
C MET A 1 -1.51 -18.33 24.49
N GLU A 2 -1.75 -17.15 25.05
CA GLU A 2 -2.95 -16.36 24.73
C GLU A 2 -2.73 -15.64 23.40
N THR A 3 -3.76 -15.65 22.54
CA THR A 3 -3.74 -15.00 21.23
C THR A 3 -4.29 -13.59 21.37
N PHE A 4 -3.53 -12.57 20.96
CA PHE A 4 -3.97 -11.18 20.97
C PHE A 4 -4.24 -10.69 19.54
N ILE A 5 -5.47 -10.27 19.28
CA ILE A 5 -5.87 -9.69 17.98
C ILE A 5 -5.66 -8.17 18.01
N LYS A 6 -4.78 -7.67 17.15
CA LYS A 6 -4.52 -6.23 17.04
C LYS A 6 -5.61 -5.56 16.21
N LYS A 7 -6.44 -4.74 16.87
CA LYS A 7 -7.56 -4.01 16.24
C LYS A 7 -7.24 -2.57 15.85
N LYS A 8 -6.11 -2.02 16.33
CA LYS A 8 -5.68 -0.63 16.07
C LYS A 8 -4.21 -0.60 15.67
N PHE A 9 -3.90 0.23 14.68
CA PHE A 9 -2.54 0.46 14.20
C PHE A 9 -2.04 1.85 14.59
N PRO A 10 -0.71 2.05 14.67
CA PRO A 10 -0.11 3.36 15.00
C PRO A 10 -0.51 4.50 14.06
N ASN A 11 -0.74 4.22 12.77
CA ASN A 11 -1.14 5.20 11.78
C ASN A 11 -2.50 4.85 11.18
N LYS A 12 -3.30 5.87 10.87
CA LYS A 12 -4.42 5.72 9.92
C LYS A 12 -3.87 5.53 8.52
N VAL A 13 -4.60 4.82 7.68
CA VAL A 13 -4.19 4.49 6.31
C VAL A 13 -5.25 4.98 5.34
N ASP A 14 -4.82 5.69 4.30
CA ASP A 14 -5.62 6.01 3.13
C ASP A 14 -5.30 5.06 1.97
N PHE A 15 -6.26 4.90 1.07
CA PHE A 15 -6.10 4.10 -0.15
C PHE A 15 -6.27 4.96 -1.40
N ILE A 16 -5.25 4.98 -2.23
CA ILE A 16 -5.31 5.52 -3.58
C ILE A 16 -5.44 4.33 -4.52
N GLU A 17 -6.66 4.04 -4.97
CA GLU A 17 -6.90 2.87 -5.81
C GLU A 17 -6.07 2.93 -7.09
N ASN A 18 -5.90 4.11 -7.70
CA ASN A 18 -5.13 4.25 -8.92
C ASN A 18 -4.39 5.58 -9.00
N THR A 19 -3.09 5.51 -9.24
CA THR A 19 -2.28 6.61 -9.74
C THR A 19 -1.46 6.16 -10.94
N TRP A 20 -1.04 7.12 -11.77
CA TRP A 20 -0.20 6.86 -12.92
C TRP A 20 1.23 7.30 -12.63
N ILE A 21 2.17 6.37 -12.73
CA ILE A 21 3.60 6.65 -12.71
C ILE A 21 4.06 6.82 -14.15
N LYS A 22 4.47 8.04 -14.52
CA LYS A 22 5.01 8.34 -15.84
C LYS A 22 6.46 7.84 -15.93
N LEU A 23 6.78 7.12 -17.00
CA LEU A 23 8.12 6.68 -17.33
C LEU A 23 8.82 7.69 -18.26
N ASN A 24 10.11 7.49 -18.48
CA ASN A 24 10.93 8.37 -19.32
C ASN A 24 10.56 8.33 -20.81
N ASP A 25 9.86 7.28 -21.25
CA ASP A 25 9.44 7.03 -22.64
C ASP A 25 7.95 7.35 -22.89
N GLU A 26 7.36 8.21 -22.05
CA GLU A 26 5.93 8.60 -22.07
C GLU A 26 4.95 7.47 -21.71
N ASN A 27 5.40 6.24 -21.50
CA ASN A 27 4.55 5.16 -20.99
C ASN A 27 4.14 5.42 -19.54
N ARG A 28 3.07 4.74 -19.11
CA ARG A 28 2.50 4.89 -17.77
C ARG A 28 2.27 3.54 -17.11
N ILE A 29 2.68 3.42 -15.85
CA ILE A 29 2.37 2.27 -15.00
C ILE A 29 1.25 2.67 -14.04
N ALA A 30 0.24 1.81 -13.92
CA ALA A 30 -0.82 1.96 -12.93
C ALA A 30 -0.34 1.43 -11.58
N ALA A 31 -0.44 2.24 -10.53
CA ALA A 31 -0.13 1.83 -9.17
C ALA A 31 -1.34 2.05 -8.25
N SER A 32 -1.46 1.19 -7.25
CA SER A 32 -2.30 1.43 -6.06
C SER A 32 -1.38 1.82 -4.92
N ILE A 33 -1.83 2.68 -4.01
CA ILE A 33 -1.03 3.12 -2.86
C ILE A 33 -1.84 3.03 -1.58
N TRP A 34 -1.31 2.33 -0.59
CA TRP A 34 -1.72 2.40 0.81
C TRP A 34 -0.79 3.36 1.55
N LEU A 35 -1.34 4.51 1.95
CA LEU A 35 -0.57 5.63 2.46
C LEU A 35 -0.84 5.85 3.95
N PRO A 36 0.19 5.77 4.84
CA PRO A 36 0.05 6.21 6.21
C PRO A 36 -0.22 7.72 6.28
N ILE A 37 -1.20 8.13 7.08
CA ILE A 37 -1.61 9.54 7.18
C ILE A 37 -0.78 10.26 8.26
N ASN A 38 0.20 11.07 7.83
CA ASN A 38 0.87 12.06 8.67
C ASN A 38 1.60 13.12 7.81
N ASN A 39 1.11 14.37 7.82
CA ASN A 39 1.66 15.44 6.97
C ASN A 39 3.06 15.91 7.36
N ASN A 40 3.53 15.57 8.57
CA ASN A 40 4.82 16.04 9.10
C ASN A 40 5.91 14.96 9.05
N LYS A 41 5.63 13.81 8.44
CA LYS A 41 6.54 12.65 8.44
C LYS A 41 6.69 12.05 7.04
N LYS A 42 7.92 11.71 6.68
CA LYS A 42 8.21 10.84 5.53
C LYS A 42 8.19 9.39 5.99
N PHE A 43 7.61 8.53 5.18
CA PHE A 43 7.54 7.09 5.42
C PHE A 43 8.43 6.36 4.42
N SER A 44 9.02 5.24 4.85
CA SER A 44 9.70 4.33 3.93
C SER A 44 8.67 3.67 3.01
N THR A 45 9.10 3.29 1.80
CA THR A 45 8.22 2.68 0.80
C THR A 45 8.59 1.23 0.58
N ILE A 46 7.58 0.37 0.49
CA ILE A 46 7.67 -1.00 -0.05
C ILE A 46 7.09 -0.93 -1.46
N LEU A 47 7.77 -1.50 -2.45
CA LEU A 47 7.30 -1.57 -3.82
C LEU A 47 7.09 -3.02 -4.21
N GLU A 48 5.85 -3.39 -4.52
CA GLU A 48 5.53 -4.64 -5.19
C GLU A 48 5.31 -4.35 -6.68
N TYR A 49 6.11 -5.00 -7.54
CA TYR A 49 5.92 -4.97 -8.99
C TYR A 49 5.44 -6.33 -9.46
N ILE A 50 4.34 -6.35 -10.22
CA ILE A 50 3.77 -7.57 -10.76
C ILE A 50 3.57 -7.43 -12.28
N PRO A 51 3.81 -8.50 -13.07
CA PRO A 51 3.58 -8.48 -14.50
C PRO A 51 2.09 -8.69 -14.87
N TYR A 52 1.22 -8.87 -13.87
CA TYR A 52 -0.21 -9.13 -14.03
C TYR A 52 -1.05 -7.93 -13.57
N ARG A 53 -2.35 -7.95 -13.88
CA ARG A 53 -3.25 -6.84 -13.56
C ARG A 53 -3.45 -6.70 -12.04
N LYS A 54 -3.13 -5.52 -11.49
CA LYS A 54 -3.22 -5.17 -10.04
C LYS A 54 -4.57 -5.35 -9.35
N ARG A 55 -5.62 -5.71 -10.08
CA ARG A 55 -6.99 -5.90 -9.56
C ARG A 55 -7.46 -7.35 -9.65
N ASP A 56 -6.57 -8.29 -9.96
CA ASP A 56 -6.93 -9.69 -10.19
C ASP A 56 -6.56 -10.58 -9.00
N ALA A 57 -5.94 -11.73 -9.25
CA ALA A 57 -5.86 -12.86 -8.33
C ALA A 57 -5.39 -12.50 -6.90
N THR A 58 -4.38 -11.65 -6.76
CA THR A 58 -3.81 -11.31 -5.44
C THR A 58 -4.48 -10.12 -4.77
N ALA A 59 -5.35 -9.37 -5.46
CA ALA A 59 -5.87 -8.09 -4.97
C ALA A 59 -6.59 -8.21 -3.61
N ILE A 60 -7.35 -9.29 -3.39
CA ILE A 60 -8.03 -9.57 -2.12
C ILE A 60 -7.00 -9.75 -0.99
N ARG A 61 -5.98 -10.61 -1.22
CA ARG A 61 -4.88 -10.79 -0.26
C ARG A 61 -4.17 -9.47 0.01
N ASP A 62 -3.84 -8.73 -1.05
CA ASP A 62 -3.07 -7.50 -0.97
C ASP A 62 -3.82 -6.42 -0.17
N SER A 63 -5.14 -6.34 -0.32
CA SER A 63 -6.02 -5.48 0.48
C SER A 63 -6.06 -5.79 1.98
N THR A 64 -5.57 -6.96 2.41
CA THR A 64 -5.42 -7.29 3.83
C THR A 64 -4.00 -7.04 4.34
N MET A 65 -3.00 -7.29 3.49
CA MET A 65 -1.59 -7.22 3.86
C MET A 65 -1.03 -5.80 3.85
N HIS A 66 -1.30 -5.02 2.79
CA HIS A 66 -0.70 -3.70 2.62
C HIS A 66 -1.18 -2.68 3.67
N PRO A 67 -2.46 -2.67 4.09
CA PRO A 67 -2.89 -1.82 5.20
C PRO A 67 -2.19 -2.12 6.53
N TYR A 68 -1.72 -3.37 6.75
CA TYR A 68 -0.96 -3.71 7.95
C TYR A 68 0.41 -3.01 7.95
N PHE A 69 1.13 -3.04 6.81
CA PHE A 69 2.40 -2.34 6.66
C PHE A 69 2.23 -0.82 6.75
N ALA A 70 1.22 -0.28 6.07
CA ALA A 70 0.89 1.14 6.15
C ALA A 70 0.49 1.60 7.55
N GLY A 71 -0.27 0.77 8.28
CA GLY A 71 -0.57 1.02 9.69
C GLY A 71 0.68 1.17 10.57
N HIS A 72 1.80 0.52 10.20
CA HIS A 72 3.08 0.60 10.90
C HIS A 72 4.07 1.62 10.31
N GLY A 73 3.66 2.41 9.31
CA GLY A 73 4.45 3.51 8.77
C GLY A 73 5.29 3.16 7.54
N TYR A 74 4.80 2.24 6.71
CA TYR A 74 5.37 1.98 5.38
C TYR A 74 4.34 2.33 4.30
N ALA A 75 4.67 3.26 3.39
CA ALA A 75 3.86 3.43 2.19
C ALA A 75 4.03 2.19 1.30
N CYS A 76 2.94 1.62 0.79
CA CYS A 76 2.97 0.38 0.01
C CYS A 76 2.16 0.56 -1.27
#